data_AF-A0ABD5QW86-F1
#
_entry.id   AF-A0ABD5QW86-F1
#
_cell.length_a   1.000
_cell.length_b   1.000
_cell.length_c   1.000
_cell.angle_alpha   90.00
_cell.angle_beta   90.00
_cell.angle_gamma   90.00
#
_symmetry.space_group_name_H-M   'P 1'
#
loop_
_entity.id
_entity.type
_entity.pdbx_description
1 polymer ?
#
loop_
_entity_poly.entity_id
_entity_poly.type
_entity_poly.pdbx_seq_one_letter_code
_entity_poly.pdbx_strand_id
1 'polypeptide(L)'
;MTSTRRRYLRGVCGSASVGLAGLAGCAIRAPTAPGDGGLDGDDDTDGNGSGGTRPSGTGGPGVTVVAVDDGPDLPIRPAIEVVREAATPEAPPQLRTTLTNAGDERVRIGEGRAAHFEYVADDSGLLILLPPADEYPAEPDCWRLDEGIAVTEEYRTFEVAAGGSSDRVVDLYATSEADGCLPVGEFRFETTVAVVSADAEPLSSGQWGFTVLLE
;
A
#
# COMPACT_ATOMS: atom_id res chain seq x y z
N MET A 1 35.78 19.89 -26.27
CA MET A 1 35.46 19.72 -27.70
C MET A 1 33.95 19.79 -27.86
N THR A 2 33.50 20.73 -28.65
CA THR A 2 32.10 21.13 -28.84
C THR A 2 31.57 20.44 -30.10
N SER A 3 30.41 19.77 -30.03
CA SER A 3 29.53 19.52 -31.18
C SER A 3 28.23 18.86 -30.70
N THR A 4 27.01 19.03 -31.22
CA THR A 4 26.28 20.11 -31.90
C THR A 4 24.79 19.67 -31.90
N ARG A 5 23.92 20.54 -31.38
CA ARG A 5 22.52 20.86 -31.71
C ARG A 5 21.63 19.98 -32.65
N ARG A 6 20.34 19.89 -32.24
CA ARG A 6 19.05 20.06 -32.99
C ARG A 6 18.62 18.91 -33.94
N ARG A 7 17.33 18.59 -34.24
CA ARG A 7 16.03 19.31 -34.21
C ARG A 7 14.86 18.36 -34.62
N TYR A 8 13.64 18.75 -34.20
CA TYR A 8 12.33 18.68 -34.89
C TYR A 8 11.30 17.54 -34.71
N LEU A 9 10.16 17.99 -34.14
CA LEU A 9 8.75 17.63 -34.34
C LEU A 9 8.34 17.19 -35.77
N ARG A 10 7.42 16.20 -35.85
CA ARG A 10 6.07 16.28 -36.48
C ARG A 10 5.45 14.88 -36.64
N GLY A 11 4.15 14.77 -36.35
CA GLY A 11 3.34 13.60 -36.68
C GLY A 11 1.86 13.82 -36.33
N VAL A 12 1.16 14.56 -37.18
CA VAL A 12 -0.30 14.82 -37.16
C VAL A 12 -0.97 13.87 -38.17
N CYS A 13 -2.29 13.65 -38.00
CA CYS A 13 -3.25 12.90 -38.83
C CYS A 13 -3.34 11.39 -38.51
N GLY A 14 -4.52 10.77 -38.44
CA GLY A 14 -5.83 11.20 -38.89
C GLY A 14 -6.90 10.14 -38.59
N SER A 15 -8.12 10.54 -38.92
CA SER A 15 -9.42 10.12 -38.40
C SER A 15 -10.04 8.89 -39.07
N ALA A 16 -11.18 8.47 -38.47
CA ALA A 16 -12.34 7.80 -39.08
C ALA A 16 -12.21 6.26 -39.24
N SER A 17 -13.24 5.42 -39.14
CA SER A 17 -14.71 5.58 -39.08
C SER A 17 -15.36 4.19 -38.88
N VAL A 18 -16.56 4.17 -38.25
CA VAL A 18 -17.75 3.38 -38.62
C VAL A 18 -17.85 1.86 -38.31
N GLY A 19 -19.01 1.47 -37.75
CA GLY A 19 -19.63 0.14 -37.86
C GLY A 19 -20.26 -0.36 -36.55
N LEU A 20 -21.45 0.07 -36.11
CA LEU A 20 -22.79 -0.42 -36.48
C LEU A 20 -22.95 -1.96 -36.45
N ALA A 21 -23.59 -2.50 -35.41
CA ALA A 21 -24.64 -3.54 -35.50
C ALA A 21 -25.15 -3.90 -34.09
N GLY A 22 -26.45 -3.64 -33.85
CA GLY A 22 -27.16 -4.19 -32.70
C GLY A 22 -27.81 -5.53 -33.03
N LEU A 23 -28.11 -6.32 -32.00
CA LEU A 23 -29.19 -7.31 -32.03
C LEU A 23 -29.87 -7.35 -30.66
N ALA A 24 -31.18 -7.18 -30.71
CA ALA A 24 -32.15 -7.29 -29.63
C ALA A 24 -32.77 -8.69 -29.60
N GLY A 25 -33.37 -9.04 -28.46
CA GLY A 25 -34.37 -10.12 -28.31
C GLY A 25 -33.81 -11.41 -27.69
N CYS A 26 -34.50 -12.13 -26.81
CA CYS A 26 -35.93 -12.12 -26.47
C CYS A 26 -36.14 -12.66 -25.05
N ALA A 27 -37.02 -12.00 -24.30
CA ALA A 27 -37.74 -12.58 -23.16
C ALA A 27 -39.07 -13.18 -23.67
N ILE A 28 -39.33 -14.45 -23.35
CA ILE A 28 -40.65 -15.13 -23.50
C ILE A 28 -40.74 -16.13 -22.33
N ARG A 29 -41.47 -15.85 -21.24
CA ARG A 29 -42.92 -16.00 -20.95
C ARG A 29 -43.33 -17.45 -20.56
N ALA A 30 -43.70 -17.60 -19.28
CA ALA A 30 -44.35 -18.77 -18.64
C ALA A 30 -45.80 -19.00 -19.15
N PRO A 31 -46.54 -20.11 -18.83
CA PRO A 31 -47.12 -20.28 -17.47
C PRO A 31 -47.52 -21.71 -16.97
N THR A 32 -47.90 -21.75 -15.68
CA THR A 32 -48.93 -22.58 -14.98
C THR A 32 -48.71 -24.06 -14.64
N ALA A 33 -48.67 -24.38 -13.32
CA ALA A 33 -49.80 -24.95 -12.57
C ALA A 33 -49.59 -24.82 -11.03
N PRO A 34 -50.67 -24.66 -10.22
CA PRO A 34 -50.59 -24.47 -8.78
C PRO A 34 -50.63 -25.82 -8.03
N GLY A 35 -49.81 -25.95 -7.00
CA GLY A 35 -49.88 -27.03 -6.02
C GLY A 35 -50.10 -26.44 -4.63
N ASP A 36 -51.30 -26.61 -4.11
CA ASP A 36 -51.65 -26.39 -2.70
C ASP A 36 -50.95 -27.40 -1.79
N GLY A 37 -50.68 -26.99 -0.54
CA GLY A 37 -50.45 -27.92 0.58
C GLY A 37 -49.20 -27.59 1.38
N GLY A 38 -49.38 -26.87 2.49
CA GLY A 38 -48.30 -26.39 3.34
C GLY A 38 -47.55 -27.47 4.11
N LEU A 39 -46.55 -27.01 4.86
CA LEU A 39 -46.22 -27.38 6.24
C LEU A 39 -45.11 -26.40 6.69
N ASP A 40 -45.35 -25.72 7.81
CA ASP A 40 -44.31 -25.09 8.62
C ASP A 40 -43.25 -26.14 8.96
N GLY A 41 -41.99 -25.80 8.72
CA GLY A 41 -40.84 -26.65 8.98
C GLY A 41 -39.57 -25.84 8.88
N ASP A 42 -39.21 -25.26 10.02
CA ASP A 42 -37.88 -24.87 10.50
C ASP A 42 -36.89 -24.38 9.43
N ASP A 43 -36.73 -23.05 9.39
CA ASP A 43 -35.69 -22.38 8.63
C ASP A 43 -34.32 -22.94 9.03
N ASP A 44 -33.69 -23.44 7.98
CA ASP A 44 -32.46 -24.15 7.93
C ASP A 44 -31.29 -23.34 8.53
N THR A 45 -30.60 -24.03 9.44
CA THR A 45 -29.15 -24.21 9.42
C THR A 45 -28.30 -22.97 9.74
N ASP A 46 -27.72 -23.03 10.95
CA ASP A 46 -26.49 -22.37 11.36
C ASP A 46 -25.41 -22.41 10.26
N GLY A 47 -25.38 -21.38 9.43
CA GLY A 47 -24.32 -21.11 8.46
C GLY A 47 -23.10 -20.49 9.13
N ASN A 48 -22.52 -21.15 10.13
CA ASN A 48 -21.16 -20.83 10.56
C ASN A 48 -20.18 -21.33 9.49
N GLY A 49 -19.98 -20.52 8.46
CA GLY A 49 -18.91 -20.68 7.47
C GLY A 49 -17.52 -20.45 8.08
N SER A 50 -17.16 -21.20 9.11
CA SER A 50 -15.77 -21.32 9.57
C SER A 50 -15.05 -22.34 8.68
N GLY A 51 -14.49 -21.84 7.58
CA GLY A 51 -13.70 -22.61 6.64
C GLY A 51 -12.33 -22.00 6.33
N GLY A 52 -11.81 -21.14 7.20
CA GLY A 52 -10.44 -20.64 7.12
C GLY A 52 -9.57 -21.35 8.15
N THR A 53 -8.32 -21.68 7.79
CA THR A 53 -7.25 -22.09 8.72
C THR A 53 -6.82 -20.95 9.68
N ARG A 54 -7.67 -19.92 9.83
CA ARG A 54 -7.38 -18.71 10.57
C ARG A 54 -7.46 -19.01 12.07
N PRO A 55 -6.38 -18.78 12.82
CA PRO A 55 -6.47 -18.78 14.27
C PRO A 55 -7.52 -17.76 14.71
N SER A 56 -8.48 -18.19 15.52
CA SER A 56 -9.45 -17.28 16.14
C SER A 56 -8.70 -16.26 17.01
N GLY A 57 -8.90 -14.96 16.76
CA GLY A 57 -8.38 -13.87 17.59
C GLY A 57 -7.35 -12.91 16.94
N THR A 58 -7.15 -12.95 15.62
CA THR A 58 -6.11 -12.15 14.94
C THR A 58 -6.58 -10.82 14.30
N GLY A 59 -7.75 -10.28 14.66
CA GLY A 59 -8.20 -8.93 14.26
C GLY A 59 -8.19 -8.56 12.76
N GLY A 60 -7.89 -9.47 11.83
CA GLY A 60 -7.59 -9.10 10.44
C GLY A 60 -6.61 -10.05 9.75
N PRO A 61 -6.39 -9.88 8.43
CA PRO A 61 -5.45 -10.69 7.64
C PRO A 61 -4.03 -10.55 8.17
N GLY A 62 -3.22 -11.59 7.98
CA GLY A 62 -1.78 -11.55 8.25
C GLY A 62 -1.04 -10.84 7.11
N VAL A 63 -0.06 -10.00 7.45
CA VAL A 63 0.80 -9.31 6.48
C VAL A 63 2.08 -10.11 6.24
N THR A 64 2.38 -10.36 4.97
CA THR A 64 3.67 -10.94 4.53
C THR A 64 4.32 -10.05 3.49
N VAL A 65 5.62 -9.80 3.58
CA VAL A 65 6.38 -9.16 2.50
C VAL A 65 6.71 -10.20 1.44
N VAL A 66 6.14 -10.04 0.24
CA VAL A 66 6.27 -11.01 -0.87
C VAL A 66 7.27 -10.58 -1.94
N ALA A 67 7.57 -9.29 -2.03
CA ALA A 67 8.60 -8.75 -2.91
C ALA A 67 9.26 -7.52 -2.30
N VAL A 68 10.55 -7.35 -2.55
CA VAL A 68 11.32 -6.14 -2.23
C VAL A 68 12.13 -5.81 -3.46
N ASP A 69 12.10 -4.55 -3.88
CA ASP A 69 12.90 -4.08 -5.00
C ASP A 69 14.40 -4.20 -4.70
N ASP A 70 15.21 -4.23 -5.76
CA ASP A 70 16.62 -3.94 -5.62
C ASP A 70 16.80 -2.52 -5.03
N GLY A 71 17.79 -2.37 -4.15
CA GLY A 71 18.10 -1.06 -3.57
C GLY A 71 18.47 -0.04 -4.66
N PRO A 72 18.18 1.25 -4.46
CA PRO A 72 18.53 2.29 -5.41
C PRO A 72 20.05 2.38 -5.57
N ASP A 73 20.54 2.89 -6.71
CA ASP A 73 21.96 3.13 -6.96
C ASP A 73 22.47 4.34 -6.14
N LEU A 74 22.48 4.15 -4.82
CA LEU A 74 22.83 5.10 -3.77
C LEU A 74 23.69 4.39 -2.73
N PRO A 75 24.45 5.12 -1.90
CA PRO A 75 25.16 4.52 -0.77
C PRO A 75 24.23 3.96 0.33
N ILE A 76 22.92 4.17 0.23
CA ILE A 76 21.93 3.62 1.17
C ILE A 76 21.32 2.35 0.62
N ARG A 77 21.34 1.29 1.44
CA ARG A 77 20.64 0.03 1.22
C ARG A 77 19.40 -0.03 2.10
N PRO A 78 18.21 0.04 1.51
CA PRO A 78 16.97 -0.11 2.25
C PRO A 78 16.66 -1.58 2.53
N ALA A 79 15.91 -1.83 3.60
CA ALA A 79 15.33 -3.11 3.96
C ALA A 79 13.98 -2.92 4.67
N ILE A 80 13.14 -3.96 4.61
CA ILE A 80 11.83 -4.01 5.25
C ILE A 80 11.64 -5.38 5.90
N GLU A 81 11.06 -5.39 7.11
CA GLU A 81 10.76 -6.62 7.87
C GLU A 81 9.39 -6.53 8.51
N VAL A 82 8.70 -7.66 8.67
CA VAL A 82 7.45 -7.75 9.44
C VAL A 82 7.79 -7.89 10.93
N VAL A 83 7.27 -6.99 11.76
CA VAL A 83 7.44 -7.01 13.23
C VAL A 83 6.22 -7.61 13.91
N ARG A 84 5.02 -7.23 13.45
CA ARG A 84 3.75 -7.80 13.86
C ARG A 84 2.96 -8.18 12.63
N GLU A 85 2.74 -9.48 12.46
CA GLU A 85 2.09 -10.04 11.27
C GLU A 85 0.61 -9.68 11.18
N ALA A 86 -0.12 -9.79 12.29
CA ALA A 86 -1.57 -9.59 12.27
C ALA A 86 -1.99 -8.45 13.19
N ALA A 87 -3.15 -7.89 12.86
CA ALA A 87 -3.87 -6.99 13.73
C ALA A 87 -4.19 -7.68 15.07
N THR A 88 -4.30 -6.86 16.11
CA THR A 88 -4.79 -7.24 17.43
C THR A 88 -5.84 -6.20 17.85
N PRO A 89 -6.66 -6.45 18.89
CA PRO A 89 -7.54 -5.41 19.41
C PRO A 89 -6.82 -4.13 19.82
N GLU A 90 -5.55 -4.26 20.23
CA GLU A 90 -4.76 -3.15 20.77
C GLU A 90 -3.80 -2.49 19.80
N ALA A 91 -3.46 -3.15 18.68
CA ALA A 91 -2.55 -2.57 17.68
C ALA A 91 -2.69 -3.20 16.28
N PRO A 92 -2.41 -2.41 15.22
CA PRO A 92 -2.38 -2.86 13.83
C PRO A 92 -1.16 -3.74 13.52
N PRO A 93 -1.11 -4.38 12.34
CA PRO A 93 0.12 -4.97 11.82
C PRO A 93 1.24 -3.92 11.75
N GLN A 94 2.49 -4.36 11.95
CA GLN A 94 3.63 -3.46 12.05
C GLN A 94 4.80 -3.99 11.23
N LEU A 95 5.45 -3.08 10.51
CA LEU A 95 6.66 -3.32 9.74
C LEU A 95 7.83 -2.49 10.32
N ARG A 96 9.06 -2.90 10.03
CA ARG A 96 10.28 -2.16 10.33
C ARG A 96 10.99 -1.83 9.03
N THR A 97 11.30 -0.55 8.83
CA THR A 97 12.16 -0.06 7.77
C THR A 97 13.56 0.19 8.30
N THR A 98 14.56 -0.23 7.54
CA THR A 98 15.97 -0.01 7.86
C THR A 98 16.67 0.61 6.66
N LEU A 99 17.38 1.72 6.88
CA LEU A 99 18.22 2.37 5.89
C LEU A 99 19.68 2.26 6.34
N THR A 100 20.46 1.44 5.65
CA THR A 100 21.87 1.19 5.99
C THR A 100 22.79 1.92 5.02
N ASN A 101 23.71 2.72 5.53
CA ASN A 101 24.75 3.34 4.72
C ASN A 101 25.89 2.35 4.46
N ALA A 102 25.97 1.84 3.24
CA ALA A 102 27.00 0.93 2.77
C ALA A 102 28.28 1.64 2.28
N GLY A 103 28.31 2.97 2.33
CA GLY A 103 29.49 3.78 2.01
C GLY A 103 30.40 4.05 3.21
N ASP A 104 31.57 4.62 2.92
CA ASP A 104 32.62 4.92 3.90
C ASP A 104 32.53 6.34 4.47
N GLU A 105 31.57 7.14 4.00
CA GLU A 105 31.32 8.51 4.46
C GLU A 105 29.93 8.63 5.06
N ARG A 106 29.75 9.57 5.99
CA ARG A 106 28.42 9.91 6.49
C ARG A 106 27.57 10.49 5.37
N VAL A 107 26.31 10.08 5.30
CA VAL A 107 25.33 10.62 4.37
C VAL A 107 24.19 11.31 5.12
N ARG A 108 23.57 12.30 4.47
CA ARG A 108 22.36 12.94 4.95
C ARG A 108 21.20 12.58 4.02
N ILE A 109 20.10 12.14 4.61
CA ILE A 109 18.91 11.68 3.89
C ILE A 109 17.83 12.76 3.99
N GLY A 110 17.28 13.12 2.84
CA GLY A 110 16.13 14.01 2.67
C GLY A 110 14.80 13.28 2.80
N GLU A 111 13.73 14.05 2.99
CA GLU A 111 12.36 13.52 3.16
C GLU A 111 12.28 12.41 4.22
N GLY A 112 12.87 12.67 5.39
CA GLY A 112 13.22 11.61 6.34
C GLY A 112 12.06 10.77 6.88
N ARG A 113 10.82 11.25 6.77
CA ARG A 113 9.60 10.50 7.07
C ARG A 113 9.29 9.50 5.95
N ALA A 114 9.08 10.01 4.73
CA ALA A 114 8.77 9.19 3.57
C ALA A 114 9.90 8.19 3.23
N ALA A 115 11.16 8.55 3.47
CA ALA A 115 12.30 7.64 3.31
C ALA A 115 12.17 6.36 4.16
N HIS A 116 11.44 6.43 5.29
CA HIS A 116 11.10 5.34 6.18
C HIS A 116 9.64 4.86 6.04
N PHE A 117 8.97 5.21 4.93
CA PHE A 117 7.58 4.90 4.64
C PHE A 117 6.53 5.51 5.60
N GLU A 118 6.91 6.47 6.43
CA GLU A 118 5.92 7.19 7.24
C GLU A 118 5.02 8.05 6.36
N TYR A 119 3.71 7.88 6.52
CA TYR A 119 2.65 8.53 5.75
C TYR A 119 2.63 8.19 4.25
N VAL A 120 3.13 7.01 3.89
CA VAL A 120 3.13 6.53 2.49
C VAL A 120 1.96 5.57 2.28
N ALA A 121 1.13 5.90 1.30
CA ALA A 121 0.06 5.01 0.85
C ALA A 121 0.58 3.99 -0.16
N ASP A 122 -0.12 2.87 -0.30
CA ASP A 122 0.12 1.94 -1.40
C ASP A 122 -0.36 2.53 -2.74
N ASP A 123 0.06 1.94 -3.85
CA ASP A 123 -0.25 2.41 -5.20
C ASP A 123 -1.77 2.48 -5.49
N SER A 124 -2.57 1.65 -4.82
CA SER A 124 -4.04 1.68 -4.93
C SER A 124 -4.72 2.68 -3.99
N GLY A 125 -4.00 3.20 -2.99
CA GLY A 125 -4.49 4.15 -1.99
C GLY A 125 -5.41 3.52 -0.93
N LEU A 126 -5.45 2.18 -0.83
CA LEU A 126 -6.31 1.45 0.09
C LEU A 126 -5.63 1.18 1.44
N LEU A 127 -4.30 1.19 1.46
CA LEU A 127 -3.48 1.03 2.64
C LEU A 127 -2.55 2.23 2.82
N ILE A 128 -2.23 2.53 4.07
CA ILE A 128 -1.25 3.56 4.45
C ILE A 128 -0.37 3.08 5.59
N LEU A 129 0.90 3.44 5.52
CA LEU A 129 1.88 3.22 6.57
C LEU A 129 2.01 4.49 7.40
N LEU A 130 1.80 4.38 8.71
CA LEU A 130 1.87 5.49 9.65
C LEU A 130 2.97 5.24 10.69
N PRO A 131 3.69 6.26 11.16
CA PRO A 131 4.53 6.09 12.34
C PRO A 131 3.65 5.70 13.54
N PRO A 132 4.10 4.83 14.47
CA PRO A 132 3.30 4.48 15.62
C PRO A 132 2.90 5.71 16.43
N ALA A 133 1.61 5.83 16.72
CA ALA A 133 1.04 6.89 17.54
C ALA A 133 -0.18 6.36 18.28
N ASP A 134 -0.53 7.01 19.40
CA ASP A 134 -1.62 6.56 20.26
C ASP A 134 -3.02 7.02 19.77
N GLU A 135 -3.10 7.98 18.83
CA GLU A 135 -4.32 8.77 18.59
C GLU A 135 -4.79 8.81 17.12
N TYR A 136 -4.45 7.82 16.29
CA TYR A 136 -5.08 7.77 14.96
C TYR A 136 -6.58 7.42 15.09
N PRO A 137 -7.47 8.11 14.36
CA PRO A 137 -8.91 7.81 14.35
C PRO A 137 -9.14 6.53 13.55
N ALA A 138 -8.91 5.39 14.21
CA ALA A 138 -9.04 4.07 13.61
C ALA A 138 -9.94 3.18 14.46
N GLU A 139 -10.78 2.40 13.80
CA GLU A 139 -11.65 1.42 14.46
C GLU A 139 -10.78 0.28 15.07
N PRO A 140 -10.80 0.05 16.40
CA PRO A 140 -10.10 -1.07 17.01
C PRO A 140 -10.56 -2.41 16.42
N ASP A 141 -9.68 -3.42 16.39
CA ASP A 141 -9.91 -4.71 15.72
C ASP A 141 -10.15 -4.65 14.20
N CYS A 142 -10.25 -3.46 13.60
CA CYS A 142 -10.49 -3.26 12.17
C CYS A 142 -9.34 -2.52 11.50
N TRP A 143 -8.73 -1.57 12.23
CA TRP A 143 -7.61 -0.73 11.83
C TRP A 143 -7.82 -0.01 10.49
N ARG A 144 -9.09 0.26 10.18
CA ARG A 144 -9.46 1.22 9.16
C ARG A 144 -9.53 2.60 9.79
N LEU A 145 -8.95 3.57 9.09
CA LEU A 145 -9.07 4.99 9.43
C LEU A 145 -10.49 5.50 9.15
N ASP A 146 -11.05 6.23 10.11
CA ASP A 146 -12.35 6.89 9.97
C ASP A 146 -12.32 8.01 8.92
N GLU A 147 -11.15 8.65 8.78
CA GLU A 147 -10.90 9.76 7.86
C GLU A 147 -9.44 9.81 7.41
N GLY A 148 -9.16 10.61 6.38
CA GLY A 148 -7.80 10.84 5.91
C GLY A 148 -6.92 11.54 6.96
N ILE A 149 -5.68 11.11 7.08
CA ILE A 149 -4.71 11.75 7.99
C ILE A 149 -4.15 13.00 7.34
N ALA A 150 -4.35 14.15 7.99
CA ALA A 150 -3.69 15.39 7.60
C ALA A 150 -2.20 15.34 7.95
N VAL A 151 -1.34 15.56 6.96
CA VAL A 151 0.12 15.53 7.13
C VAL A 151 0.67 16.94 6.89
N THR A 152 1.49 17.43 7.82
CA THR A 152 2.22 18.67 7.61
C THR A 152 3.28 18.48 6.54
N GLU A 153 3.44 19.41 5.60
CA GLU A 153 4.49 19.38 4.55
C GLU A 153 5.87 19.78 5.10
N GLU A 154 6.21 19.32 6.31
CA GLU A 154 7.50 19.60 6.92
C GLU A 154 8.60 18.72 6.30
N TYR A 155 9.56 19.38 5.65
CA TYR A 155 10.76 18.73 5.14
C TYR A 155 11.72 18.41 6.29
N ARG A 156 12.02 17.12 6.47
CA ARG A 156 12.93 16.63 7.52
C ARG A 156 14.13 15.93 6.91
N THR A 157 15.29 16.09 7.55
CA THR A 157 16.50 15.36 7.21
C THR A 157 17.05 14.62 8.42
N PHE A 158 17.86 13.58 8.18
CA PHE A 158 18.63 12.91 9.22
C PHE A 158 19.95 12.40 8.65
N GLU A 159 20.90 12.09 9.53
CA GLU A 159 22.23 11.61 9.14
C GLU A 159 22.40 10.12 9.44
N VAL A 160 23.07 9.40 8.55
CA VAL A 160 23.49 8.01 8.76
C VAL A 160 25.00 7.96 8.65
N ALA A 161 25.67 7.53 9.73
CA ALA A 161 27.12 7.37 9.75
C ALA A 161 27.59 6.36 8.70
N ALA A 162 28.87 6.41 8.34
CA ALA A 162 29.49 5.38 7.50
C ALA A 162 29.32 3.99 8.14
N GLY A 163 28.82 3.02 7.37
CA GLY A 163 28.48 1.68 7.87
C GLY A 163 27.34 1.62 8.90
N GLY A 164 26.68 2.74 9.20
CA GLY A 164 25.59 2.83 10.18
C GLY A 164 24.22 2.53 9.58
N SER A 165 23.23 2.36 10.45
CA SER A 165 21.82 2.22 10.08
C SER A 165 20.94 3.26 10.76
N SER A 166 19.80 3.54 10.14
CA SER A 166 18.63 4.18 10.75
C SER A 166 17.46 3.22 10.65
N ASP A 167 16.71 3.06 11.72
CA ASP A 167 15.61 2.11 11.83
C ASP A 167 14.35 2.82 12.30
N ARG A 168 13.21 2.53 11.66
CA ARG A 168 11.90 3.00 12.09
C ARG A 168 10.87 1.90 11.96
N VAL A 169 9.86 1.95 12.81
CA VAL A 169 8.67 1.10 12.70
C VAL A 169 7.55 1.91 12.09
N VAL A 170 6.71 1.24 11.31
CA VAL A 170 5.49 1.80 10.73
C VAL A 170 4.35 0.80 10.91
N ASP A 171 3.20 1.34 11.26
CA ASP A 171 1.95 0.61 11.47
C ASP A 171 1.11 0.67 10.19
N LEU A 172 0.49 -0.46 9.83
CA LEU A 172 -0.30 -0.61 8.60
C LEU A 172 -1.79 -0.42 8.89
N TYR A 173 -2.39 0.54 8.20
CA TYR A 173 -3.82 0.85 8.31
C TYR A 173 -4.51 0.73 6.96
N ALA A 174 -5.79 0.37 6.99
CA ALA A 174 -6.68 0.60 5.86
C ALA A 174 -7.09 2.08 5.83
N THR A 175 -7.12 2.68 4.64
CA THR A 175 -7.59 4.05 4.46
C THR A 175 -9.11 4.13 4.53
N SER A 176 -9.67 5.34 4.64
CA SER A 176 -11.13 5.55 4.56
C SER A 176 -11.74 5.13 3.22
N GLU A 177 -10.92 4.95 2.18
CA GLU A 177 -11.34 4.51 0.84
C GLU A 177 -11.46 2.97 0.74
N ALA A 178 -10.97 2.23 1.73
CA ALA A 178 -11.06 0.78 1.75
C ALA A 178 -12.48 0.28 2.08
N ASP A 179 -12.91 -0.77 1.38
CA ASP A 179 -14.17 -1.47 1.62
C ASP A 179 -14.07 -2.39 2.85
N GLY A 180 -14.08 -1.79 4.04
CA GLY A 180 -14.06 -2.49 5.33
C GLY A 180 -12.73 -2.35 6.07
N CYS A 181 -12.39 -3.35 6.88
CA CYS A 181 -11.13 -3.38 7.63
C CYS A 181 -9.92 -3.52 6.70
N LEU A 182 -8.81 -4.07 7.20
CA LEU A 182 -7.66 -4.40 6.34
C LEU A 182 -8.07 -5.27 5.13
N PRO A 183 -7.94 -4.77 3.88
CA PRO A 183 -8.32 -5.50 2.67
C PRO A 183 -7.36 -6.66 2.41
N VAL A 184 -7.88 -7.73 1.79
CA VAL A 184 -7.08 -8.88 1.35
C VAL A 184 -6.54 -8.65 -0.06
N GLY A 185 -5.30 -9.08 -0.33
CA GLY A 185 -4.66 -8.92 -1.63
C GLY A 185 -3.20 -8.47 -1.57
N GLU A 186 -2.64 -8.17 -2.74
CA GLU A 186 -1.27 -7.65 -2.88
C GLU A 186 -1.27 -6.13 -3.00
N PHE A 187 -0.40 -5.47 -2.25
CA PHE A 187 -0.31 -4.00 -2.19
C PHE A 187 1.15 -3.55 -2.27
N ARG A 188 1.42 -2.61 -3.17
CA ARG A 188 2.76 -2.11 -3.49
C ARG A 188 2.97 -0.74 -2.85
N PHE A 189 4.06 -0.57 -2.09
CA PHE A 189 4.43 0.69 -1.46
C PHE A 189 5.74 1.23 -2.03
N GLU A 190 5.72 2.39 -2.68
CA GLU A 190 6.93 3.01 -3.24
C GLU A 190 7.27 4.33 -2.53
N THR A 191 8.57 4.60 -2.36
CA THR A 191 9.06 5.89 -1.86
C THR A 191 10.35 6.32 -2.57
N THR A 192 10.71 7.60 -2.41
CA THR A 192 11.99 8.14 -2.88
C THR A 192 12.94 8.33 -1.71
N VAL A 193 14.15 7.82 -1.84
CA VAL A 193 15.27 8.13 -0.94
C VAL A 193 16.19 9.13 -1.66
N ALA A 194 16.47 10.25 -1.00
CA ALA A 194 17.36 11.27 -1.53
C ALA A 194 18.55 11.48 -0.59
N VAL A 195 19.77 11.46 -1.13
CA VAL A 195 20.96 11.96 -0.43
C VAL A 195 21.06 13.45 -0.72
N VAL A 196 21.17 14.24 0.34
CA VAL A 196 21.14 15.71 0.27
C VAL A 196 22.41 16.34 0.83
N SER A 197 22.67 17.58 0.42
CA SER A 197 23.77 18.40 0.91
C SER A 197 23.53 18.89 2.35
N ALA A 198 24.51 19.61 2.90
CA ALA A 198 24.37 20.27 4.20
C ALA A 198 23.22 21.29 4.25
N ASP A 199 22.86 21.86 3.08
CA ASP A 199 21.80 22.84 2.91
C ASP A 199 20.47 22.19 2.44
N ALA A 200 20.37 20.86 2.56
CA ALA A 200 19.21 20.07 2.15
C ALA A 200 18.90 20.09 0.63
N GLU A 201 19.88 20.44 -0.20
CA GLU A 201 19.72 20.34 -1.65
C GLU A 201 19.97 18.90 -2.14
N PRO A 202 19.13 18.35 -3.04
CA PRO A 202 19.32 17.01 -3.58
C PRO A 202 20.66 16.87 -4.32
N LEU A 203 21.45 15.87 -3.92
CA LEU A 203 22.67 15.47 -4.63
C LEU A 203 22.42 14.28 -5.53
N SER A 204 21.65 13.31 -5.03
CA SER A 204 21.22 12.12 -5.75
C SER A 204 19.95 11.57 -5.12
N SER A 205 19.16 10.85 -5.90
CA SER A 205 17.94 10.20 -5.42
C SER A 205 17.63 8.95 -6.23
N GLY A 206 16.83 8.06 -5.64
CA GLY A 206 16.33 6.85 -6.28
C GLY A 206 15.04 6.40 -5.61
N GLN A 207 14.22 5.70 -6.37
CA GLN A 207 13.00 5.08 -5.85
C GLN A 207 13.31 3.65 -5.40
N TRP A 208 12.54 3.19 -4.42
CA TRP A 208 12.52 1.78 -4.02
C TRP A 208 11.17 1.47 -3.40
N GLY A 209 10.88 0.18 -3.28
CA GLY A 209 9.82 -0.25 -2.38
C GLY A 209 9.68 -1.75 -2.25
N PHE A 210 8.52 -2.15 -1.74
CA PHE A 210 8.16 -3.54 -1.50
C PHE A 210 6.68 -3.80 -1.78
N THR A 211 6.32 -5.07 -1.87
CA THR A 211 4.94 -5.55 -1.98
C THR A 211 4.62 -6.40 -0.76
N VAL A 212 3.45 -6.17 -0.18
CA VAL A 212 2.88 -7.01 0.86
C VAL A 212 1.69 -7.80 0.33
N LEU A 213 1.48 -8.99 0.88
CA LEU A 213 0.27 -9.79 0.72
C LEU A 213 -0.47 -9.81 2.06
N LEU A 214 -1.78 -9.57 2.03
CA LEU A 214 -2.69 -9.67 3.17
C LEU A 214 -3.65 -10.86 2.95
N GLU A 215 -3.59 -11.88 3.81
CA GLU A 215 -4.46 -13.09 3.79
C GLU A 215 -4.93 -13.58 5.17
#